data_AF-W7JSG7-F1
#
_entry.id   AF-W7JSG7-F1
#
_cell.length_a   1.000
_cell.length_b   1.000
_cell.length_c   1.000
_cell.angle_alpha   90.00
_cell.angle_beta   90.00
_cell.angle_gamma   90.00
#
_symmetry.space_group_name_H-M   'P 1'
#
loop_
_entity.id
_entity.type
_entity.pdbx_description
1 polymer ?
#
loop_
_entity_poly.entity_id
_entity_poly.type
_entity_poly.pdbx_seq_one_letter_code
_entity_poly.pdbx_strand_id
1 'polypeptide(L)'
;MDKFATLHTDMQSDAIPTCICEKSLADKVEKNCLACGGMLSGGVAPTVGLIGSVAVNVWKPKALKAAIAAALKANDANILAAANAAGIQAGKKAVIGGLKALGVEELGINSLESFFTESYHINIANAARIIAEKHDQICAITITNDGTSKCTDIGKRIGTHCANGLARGPPARTVVPQKLKGIVAEATEAANIKATQVAATEKLAIETTQQKVIEVASYNLYSAIGYSILAILIIVLIMVIIYLILRYRRKKKMKKKLQYIKLLEE
;
A
#
# COMPACT_ATOMS: atom_id res chain seq x y z
N MET A 1 -11.66 72.48 -16.44
CA MET A 1 -12.31 71.53 -15.53
C MET A 1 -11.25 71.06 -14.54
N ASP A 2 -10.91 71.87 -13.53
CA ASP A 2 -11.54 71.89 -12.19
C ASP A 2 -11.27 70.60 -11.42
N LYS A 3 -10.80 70.57 -10.17
CA LYS A 3 -10.17 71.53 -9.25
C LYS A 3 -9.74 70.64 -8.06
N PHE A 4 -8.55 70.84 -7.50
CA PHE A 4 -8.24 70.30 -6.17
C PHE A 4 -9.18 70.94 -5.14
N ALA A 5 -9.85 70.14 -4.31
CA ALA A 5 -10.57 70.61 -3.13
C ALA A 5 -10.13 69.77 -1.91
N THR A 6 -9.19 70.36 -1.17
CA THR A 6 -8.96 70.12 0.26
C THR A 6 -10.26 70.30 1.04
N LEU A 7 -10.72 69.26 1.75
CA LEU A 7 -11.72 69.43 2.82
C LEU A 7 -10.97 69.51 4.15
N HIS A 8 -10.89 70.73 4.66
CA HIS A 8 -10.44 71.03 6.01
C HIS A 8 -11.41 70.43 7.02
N THR A 9 -10.83 69.89 8.08
CA THR A 9 -11.42 69.51 9.35
C THR A 9 -12.10 70.70 10.01
N ASP A 10 -13.42 70.66 10.13
CA ASP A 10 -14.13 71.26 11.25
C ASP A 10 -15.44 70.49 11.49
N MET A 11 -15.48 69.68 12.54
CA MET A 11 -16.74 69.20 13.10
C MET A 11 -16.58 69.15 14.62
N GLN A 12 -17.38 70.00 15.26
CA GLN A 12 -17.30 70.41 16.65
C GLN A 12 -17.39 69.25 17.66
N SER A 13 -16.69 69.45 18.77
CA SER A 13 -16.37 68.49 19.85
C SER A 13 -17.53 68.01 20.72
N ASP A 14 -18.81 68.33 20.45
CA ASP A 14 -19.87 68.18 21.47
C ASP A 14 -21.21 67.56 21.01
N ALA A 15 -21.25 66.84 19.88
CA ALA A 15 -22.47 66.14 19.47
C ALA A 15 -22.18 64.82 18.73
N ILE A 16 -22.16 63.70 19.46
CA ILE A 16 -22.77 62.39 19.10
C ILE A 16 -22.60 61.46 20.33
N PRO A 17 -23.66 60.76 20.76
CA PRO A 17 -23.86 60.31 22.13
C PRO A 17 -23.05 59.05 22.47
N THR A 18 -22.91 58.79 23.77
CA THR A 18 -22.31 57.59 24.37
C THR A 18 -22.90 56.29 23.81
N CYS A 19 -22.34 55.80 22.70
CA CYS A 19 -22.58 54.46 22.20
C CYS A 19 -21.81 53.48 23.08
N ILE A 20 -22.54 52.90 24.02
CA ILE A 20 -22.23 51.63 24.68
C ILE A 20 -21.86 50.63 23.56
N CYS A 21 -20.57 50.34 23.43
CA CYS A 21 -20.12 49.23 22.60
C CYS A 21 -20.52 47.94 23.30
N GLU A 22 -21.66 47.38 22.89
CA GLU A 22 -22.00 46.00 23.17
C GLU A 22 -20.81 45.11 22.73
N LYS A 23 -20.38 44.22 23.64
CA LYS A 23 -19.16 43.39 23.55
C LYS A 23 -18.77 43.02 22.12
N SER A 24 -17.67 43.60 21.67
CA SER A 24 -16.96 43.23 20.44
C SER A 24 -16.83 41.70 20.34
N LEU A 25 -17.00 41.17 19.13
CA LEU A 25 -16.77 39.75 18.81
C LEU A 25 -15.38 39.26 19.28
N ALA A 26 -14.41 40.16 19.43
CA ALA A 26 -13.11 39.86 20.03
C ALA A 26 -13.21 39.42 21.50
N ASP A 27 -14.04 40.08 22.33
CA ASP A 27 -14.23 39.73 23.76
C ASP A 27 -14.91 38.36 23.92
N LYS A 28 -15.74 37.96 22.95
CA LYS A 28 -16.40 36.63 22.89
C LYS A 28 -15.46 35.52 22.43
N VAL A 29 -14.59 35.80 21.46
CA VAL A 29 -13.55 34.86 21.01
C VAL A 29 -12.49 34.68 22.09
N GLU A 30 -12.11 35.75 22.78
CA GLU A 30 -11.14 35.71 23.87
C GLU A 30 -11.71 34.97 25.08
N LYS A 31 -12.99 35.15 25.44
CA LYS A 31 -13.65 34.34 26.49
C LYS A 31 -13.83 32.88 26.14
N ASN A 32 -14.16 32.52 24.90
CA ASN A 32 -14.26 31.10 24.51
C ASN A 32 -12.87 30.45 24.41
N CYS A 33 -11.84 31.19 24.00
CA CYS A 33 -10.46 30.71 23.99
C CYS A 33 -9.87 30.61 25.40
N LEU A 34 -10.22 31.52 26.32
CA LEU A 34 -9.91 31.43 27.76
C LEU A 34 -10.79 30.42 28.51
N ALA A 35 -11.97 30.05 28.01
CA ALA A 35 -12.77 28.97 28.57
C ALA A 35 -12.24 27.59 28.14
N CYS A 36 -11.79 27.44 26.89
CA CYS A 36 -11.06 26.26 26.44
C CYS A 36 -9.64 26.19 27.03
N GLY A 37 -8.97 27.33 27.22
CA GLY A 37 -7.67 27.45 27.88
C GLY A 37 -7.75 27.44 29.41
N GLY A 38 -8.90 27.76 29.99
CA GLY A 38 -9.14 27.80 31.44
C GLY A 38 -9.30 26.42 32.06
N MET A 39 -9.66 25.42 31.25
CA MET A 39 -9.50 24.00 31.59
C MET A 39 -8.02 23.55 31.55
N LEU A 40 -7.14 24.36 30.93
CA LEU A 40 -5.71 24.07 30.72
C LEU A 40 -4.76 24.91 31.57
N SER A 41 -5.25 25.93 32.29
CA SER A 41 -4.41 26.80 33.13
C SER A 41 -4.80 26.81 34.61
N GLY A 42 -5.74 25.95 35.02
CA GLY A 42 -6.22 25.83 36.40
C GLY A 42 -6.01 24.44 36.99
N GLY A 43 -4.76 24.00 37.14
CA GLY A 43 -4.40 22.83 37.94
C GLY A 43 -4.16 21.53 37.17
N VAL A 44 -2.96 20.97 37.36
CA VAL A 44 -2.48 19.64 36.93
C VAL A 44 -2.02 19.58 35.46
N ALA A 45 -0.70 19.70 35.31
CA ALA A 45 0.08 19.78 34.09
C ALA A 45 0.33 18.51 33.20
N PRO A 46 -0.31 17.32 33.32
CA PRO A 46 -0.03 16.21 32.39
C PRO A 46 -1.08 15.94 31.29
N THR A 47 -2.27 16.53 31.29
CA THR A 47 -3.39 15.96 30.50
C THR A 47 -3.51 16.42 29.05
N VAL A 48 -2.92 17.56 28.64
CA VAL A 48 -2.92 17.96 27.21
C VAL A 48 -2.05 17.01 26.37
N GLY A 49 -0.93 16.58 26.93
CA GLY A 49 -0.07 15.55 26.32
C GLY A 49 -0.72 14.16 26.31
N LEU A 50 -1.57 13.86 27.30
CA LEU A 50 -2.19 12.54 27.45
C LEU A 50 -3.47 12.37 26.60
N ILE A 51 -4.32 13.40 26.50
CA ILE A 51 -5.55 13.33 25.69
C ILE A 51 -5.22 13.45 24.20
N GLY A 52 -4.26 14.30 23.83
CA GLY A 52 -3.76 14.39 22.46
C GLY A 52 -3.12 13.10 21.97
N SER A 53 -2.30 12.44 22.80
CA SER A 53 -1.65 11.18 22.42
C SER A 53 -2.62 10.01 22.31
N VAL A 54 -3.62 9.89 23.21
CA VAL A 54 -4.62 8.81 23.15
C VAL A 54 -5.55 8.97 21.95
N ALA A 55 -6.06 10.17 21.68
CA ALA A 55 -6.92 10.41 20.51
C ALA A 55 -6.17 10.16 19.19
N VAL A 56 -4.92 10.63 19.09
CA VAL A 56 -4.09 10.44 17.90
C VAL A 56 -3.71 8.97 17.70
N ASN A 57 -3.42 8.23 18.76
CA ASN A 57 -3.06 6.81 18.67
C ASN A 57 -4.23 5.91 18.24
N VAL A 58 -5.49 6.33 18.49
CA VAL A 58 -6.67 5.60 18.00
C VAL A 58 -7.04 6.02 16.57
N TRP A 59 -6.84 7.28 16.21
CA TRP A 59 -7.23 7.81 14.89
C TRP A 59 -6.22 7.46 13.79
N LYS A 60 -4.92 7.46 14.09
CA LYS A 60 -3.85 7.07 13.16
C LYS A 60 -4.07 5.71 12.50
N PRO A 61 -4.30 4.60 13.23
CA PRO A 61 -4.49 3.29 12.61
C PRO A 61 -5.81 3.21 11.84
N LYS A 62 -6.86 3.92 12.27
CA LYS A 62 -8.15 3.93 11.57
C LYS A 62 -8.06 4.67 10.23
N ALA A 63 -7.39 5.82 10.20
CA ALA A 63 -7.15 6.58 8.98
C ALA A 63 -6.24 5.83 8.00
N LEU A 64 -5.17 5.19 8.50
CA LEU A 64 -4.30 4.32 7.71
C LEU A 64 -5.07 3.16 7.06
N LYS A 65 -5.88 2.44 7.85
CA LYS A 65 -6.70 1.35 7.34
C LYS A 65 -7.70 1.83 6.28
N ALA A 66 -8.30 3.00 6.46
CA ALA A 66 -9.22 3.57 5.48
C ALA A 66 -8.51 3.95 4.17
N ALA A 67 -7.31 4.54 4.24
CA ALA A 67 -6.52 4.89 3.07
C ALA A 67 -6.06 3.66 2.29
N ILE A 68 -5.57 2.63 2.98
CA ILE A 68 -5.20 1.34 2.38
C ILE A 68 -6.42 0.70 1.71
N ALA A 69 -7.57 0.67 2.40
CA ALA A 69 -8.80 0.09 1.83
C ALA A 69 -9.27 0.84 0.57
N ALA A 70 -9.14 2.17 0.53
CA ALA A 70 -9.44 2.95 -0.66
C ALA A 70 -8.47 2.66 -1.81
N ALA A 71 -7.17 2.55 -1.53
CA ALA A 71 -6.14 2.21 -2.51
C ALA A 71 -6.33 0.80 -3.08
N LEU A 72 -6.70 -0.17 -2.24
CA LEU A 72 -7.02 -1.53 -2.67
C LEU A 72 -8.27 -1.56 -3.56
N LYS A 73 -9.33 -0.83 -3.20
CA LYS A 73 -10.53 -0.71 -4.04
C LYS A 73 -10.25 -0.08 -5.40
N ALA A 74 -9.41 0.96 -5.44
CA ALA A 74 -9.04 1.61 -6.69
C ALA A 74 -8.21 0.70 -7.62
N ASN A 75 -7.42 -0.21 -7.05
CA ASN A 75 -6.57 -1.14 -7.80
C ASN A 75 -7.19 -2.52 -7.98
N ASP A 76 -8.40 -2.78 -7.49
CA ASP A 76 -9.00 -4.12 -7.48
C ASP A 76 -9.07 -4.74 -8.88
N ALA A 77 -9.46 -3.93 -9.88
CA ALA A 77 -9.48 -4.36 -11.28
C ALA A 77 -8.08 -4.73 -11.82
N ASN A 78 -7.05 -3.98 -11.45
CA ASN A 78 -5.67 -4.24 -11.87
C ASN A 78 -5.10 -5.49 -11.19
N ILE A 79 -5.36 -5.65 -9.89
CA ILE A 79 -4.97 -6.83 -9.11
C ILE A 79 -5.63 -8.08 -9.70
N LEU A 80 -6.92 -8.02 -10.01
CA LEU A 80 -7.65 -9.12 -10.65
C LEU A 80 -7.10 -9.42 -12.04
N ALA A 81 -6.82 -8.40 -12.86
CA ALA A 81 -6.25 -8.58 -14.19
C ALA A 81 -4.87 -9.24 -14.14
N ALA A 82 -3.97 -8.77 -13.27
CA ALA A 82 -2.64 -9.32 -13.08
C ALA A 82 -2.67 -10.76 -12.53
N ALA A 83 -3.53 -11.00 -11.53
CA ALA A 83 -3.73 -12.33 -10.94
C ALA A 83 -4.28 -13.33 -11.97
N ASN A 84 -5.27 -12.91 -12.76
CA ASN A 84 -5.83 -13.74 -13.82
C ASN A 84 -4.77 -14.03 -14.89
N ALA A 85 -4.06 -13.01 -15.41
CA ALA A 85 -3.03 -13.22 -16.42
C ALA A 85 -1.95 -14.22 -15.96
N ALA A 86 -1.48 -14.08 -14.72
CA ALA A 86 -0.49 -15.01 -14.15
C ALA A 86 -1.06 -16.41 -13.90
N GLY A 87 -2.31 -16.50 -13.42
CA GLY A 87 -3.02 -17.77 -13.23
C GLY A 87 -3.19 -18.52 -14.55
N ILE A 88 -3.57 -17.82 -15.62
CA ILE A 88 -3.73 -18.39 -16.97
C ILE A 88 -2.40 -18.93 -17.51
N GLN A 89 -1.31 -18.17 -17.36
CA GLN A 89 0.01 -18.64 -17.78
C GLN A 89 0.47 -19.88 -17.00
N ALA A 90 0.24 -19.92 -15.69
CA ALA A 90 0.55 -21.07 -14.85
C ALA A 90 -0.30 -22.30 -15.22
N GLY A 91 -1.60 -22.12 -15.42
CA GLY A 91 -2.51 -23.17 -15.88
C GLY A 91 -2.08 -23.72 -17.23
N LYS A 92 -1.75 -22.87 -18.21
CA LYS A 92 -1.26 -23.29 -19.53
C LYS A 92 0.03 -24.10 -19.41
N LYS A 93 0.98 -23.66 -18.58
CA LYS A 93 2.24 -24.39 -18.33
C LYS A 93 1.99 -25.74 -17.67
N ALA A 94 1.04 -25.84 -16.73
CA ALA A 94 0.67 -27.08 -16.06
C ALA A 94 0.03 -28.08 -17.04
N VAL A 95 -0.90 -27.63 -17.90
CA VAL A 95 -1.50 -28.47 -18.94
C VAL A 95 -0.44 -28.98 -19.92
N ILE A 96 0.46 -28.11 -20.40
CA ILE A 96 1.56 -28.50 -21.29
C ILE A 96 2.46 -29.53 -20.60
N GLY A 97 2.80 -29.33 -19.32
CA GLY A 97 3.58 -30.27 -18.53
C GLY A 97 2.89 -31.64 -18.39
N GLY A 98 1.59 -31.65 -18.10
CA GLY A 98 0.79 -32.87 -18.01
C GLY A 98 0.70 -33.62 -19.35
N LEU A 99 0.51 -32.90 -20.46
CA LEU A 99 0.50 -33.48 -21.80
C LEU A 99 1.87 -34.06 -22.18
N LYS A 100 2.98 -33.39 -21.83
CA LYS A 100 4.33 -33.95 -22.01
C LYS A 100 4.53 -35.22 -21.18
N ALA A 101 4.03 -35.26 -19.94
CA ALA A 101 4.09 -36.45 -19.09
C ALA A 101 3.31 -37.63 -19.67
N LEU A 102 2.25 -37.39 -20.45
CA LEU A 102 1.52 -38.41 -21.20
C LEU A 102 2.28 -38.95 -22.43
N GLY A 103 3.43 -38.37 -22.79
CA GLY A 103 4.20 -38.78 -23.97
C GLY A 103 3.67 -38.24 -25.29
N VAL A 104 2.97 -37.09 -25.27
CA VAL A 104 2.35 -36.51 -26.48
C VAL A 104 3.38 -36.11 -27.54
N GLU A 105 4.61 -35.76 -27.15
CA GLU A 105 5.74 -35.54 -28.07
C GLU A 105 6.17 -36.84 -28.78
N GLU A 106 6.14 -37.97 -28.07
CA GLU A 106 6.47 -39.29 -28.63
C GLU A 106 5.36 -39.80 -29.58
N LEU A 107 4.13 -39.29 -29.43
CA LEU A 107 3.01 -39.50 -30.36
C LEU A 107 3.11 -38.66 -31.65
N GLY A 108 4.15 -37.83 -31.80
CA GLY A 108 4.34 -36.94 -32.96
C GLY A 108 3.43 -35.72 -32.97
N ILE A 109 2.85 -35.36 -31.81
CA ILE A 109 2.01 -34.17 -31.66
C ILE A 109 2.90 -33.01 -31.22
N ASN A 110 3.41 -32.26 -32.20
CA ASN A 110 4.35 -31.17 -31.95
C ASN A 110 3.67 -29.84 -31.59
N SER A 111 2.40 -29.67 -31.96
CA SER A 111 1.63 -28.47 -31.63
C SER A 111 0.52 -28.81 -30.65
N LEU A 112 0.70 -28.38 -29.41
CA LEU A 112 -0.33 -28.47 -28.37
C LEU A 112 -1.27 -27.26 -28.38
N GLU A 113 -0.93 -26.22 -29.14
CA GLU A 113 -1.65 -24.94 -29.15
C GLU A 113 -3.08 -25.09 -29.68
N SER A 114 -3.31 -26.02 -30.62
CA SER A 114 -4.64 -26.29 -31.19
C SER A 114 -5.62 -26.94 -30.22
N PHE A 115 -5.16 -27.46 -29.08
CA PHE A 115 -6.05 -28.07 -28.08
C PHE A 115 -6.64 -27.06 -27.10
N PHE A 116 -6.03 -25.87 -26.99
CA PHE A 116 -6.50 -24.82 -26.11
C PHE A 116 -7.64 -24.07 -26.79
N THR A 117 -8.76 -23.91 -26.09
CA THR A 117 -9.88 -23.09 -26.56
C THR A 117 -9.69 -21.65 -26.13
N GLU A 118 -9.80 -21.40 -24.83
CA GLU A 118 -9.60 -20.09 -24.22
C GLU A 118 -8.80 -20.26 -22.94
N SER A 119 -7.88 -19.31 -22.71
CA SER A 119 -7.11 -19.23 -21.48
C SER A 119 -6.18 -20.46 -21.29
N TYR A 120 -6.57 -21.43 -20.46
CA TYR A 120 -5.85 -22.68 -20.23
C TYR A 120 -6.74 -23.92 -20.35
N HIS A 121 -8.02 -23.77 -20.70
CA HIS A 121 -8.92 -24.89 -20.88
C HIS A 121 -8.64 -25.61 -22.20
N ILE A 122 -8.65 -26.94 -22.13
CA ILE A 122 -8.50 -27.80 -23.31
C ILE A 122 -9.84 -28.37 -23.74
N ASN A 123 -10.03 -28.53 -25.04
CA ASN A 123 -11.12 -29.32 -25.57
C ASN A 123 -10.80 -30.81 -25.34
N ILE A 124 -11.24 -31.34 -24.20
CA ILE A 124 -10.95 -32.71 -23.75
C ILE A 124 -11.40 -33.73 -24.79
N ALA A 125 -12.55 -33.52 -25.45
CA ALA A 125 -13.08 -34.45 -26.45
C ALA A 125 -12.18 -34.52 -27.69
N ASN A 126 -11.77 -33.36 -28.23
CA ASN A 126 -10.89 -33.29 -29.39
C ASN A 126 -9.47 -33.77 -29.07
N ALA A 127 -8.93 -33.36 -27.91
CA ALA A 127 -7.61 -33.79 -27.45
C ALA A 127 -7.58 -35.30 -27.21
N ALA A 128 -8.59 -35.86 -26.53
CA ALA A 128 -8.66 -37.29 -26.28
C ALA A 128 -8.78 -38.09 -27.57
N ARG A 129 -9.57 -37.62 -28.53
CA ARG A 129 -9.72 -38.28 -29.84
C ARG A 129 -8.39 -38.33 -30.59
N ILE A 130 -7.69 -37.19 -30.70
CA ILE A 130 -6.42 -37.10 -31.44
C ILE A 130 -5.34 -37.95 -30.76
N ILE A 131 -5.24 -37.90 -29.43
CA ILE A 131 -4.27 -38.70 -28.66
C ILE A 131 -4.58 -40.19 -28.82
N ALA A 132 -5.85 -40.59 -28.72
CA ALA A 132 -6.26 -41.99 -28.90
C ALA A 132 -5.99 -42.49 -30.34
N GLU A 133 -6.31 -41.70 -31.36
CA GLU A 133 -6.05 -42.05 -32.77
C GLU A 133 -4.55 -42.21 -33.05
N LYS A 134 -3.71 -41.29 -32.55
CA LYS A 134 -2.25 -41.39 -32.72
C LYS A 134 -1.64 -42.56 -31.97
N HIS A 135 -2.13 -42.80 -30.75
CA HIS A 135 -1.75 -43.98 -29.98
C HIS A 135 -2.14 -45.27 -30.71
N ASP A 136 -3.36 -45.36 -31.24
CA ASP A 136 -3.82 -46.52 -31.99
C ASP A 136 -3.00 -46.73 -33.28
N GLN A 137 -2.62 -45.66 -33.98
CA GLN A 137 -1.71 -45.73 -35.14
C GLN A 137 -0.34 -46.30 -34.78
N ILE A 138 0.28 -45.84 -33.70
CA ILE A 138 1.59 -46.33 -33.24
C ILE A 138 1.50 -47.79 -32.79
N CYS A 139 0.43 -48.15 -32.08
CA CYS A 139 0.19 -49.52 -31.64
C CYS A 139 -0.19 -50.48 -32.77
N ALA A 140 -0.69 -49.98 -33.90
CA ALA A 140 -0.98 -50.78 -35.10
C ALA A 140 0.29 -51.10 -35.92
N ILE A 141 1.38 -50.35 -35.73
CA ILE A 141 2.66 -50.61 -36.42
C ILE A 141 3.39 -51.73 -35.66
N THR A 142 2.99 -52.98 -35.92
CA THR A 142 3.54 -54.20 -35.29
C THR A 142 4.88 -54.65 -35.89
N ILE A 143 5.51 -53.85 -36.76
CA ILE A 143 6.55 -54.32 -37.69
C ILE A 143 7.98 -54.09 -37.17
N THR A 144 8.17 -53.26 -36.14
CA THR A 144 9.50 -52.96 -35.56
C THR A 144 9.51 -53.14 -34.05
N ASN A 145 10.57 -53.74 -33.49
CA ASN A 145 10.76 -53.90 -32.04
C ASN A 145 10.63 -52.57 -31.25
N ASP A 146 10.87 -51.42 -31.90
CA ASP A 146 10.72 -50.06 -31.35
C ASP A 146 9.27 -49.54 -31.31
N GLY A 147 8.37 -50.04 -32.18
CA GLY A 147 6.96 -49.62 -32.23
C GLY A 147 6.14 -50.24 -31.11
N THR A 148 6.44 -51.50 -30.80
CA THR A 148 5.85 -52.25 -29.69
C THR A 148 6.27 -51.67 -28.33
N SER A 149 7.55 -51.29 -28.16
CA SER A 149 8.04 -50.68 -26.92
C SER A 149 7.39 -49.30 -26.68
N LYS A 150 7.39 -48.42 -27.69
CA LYS A 150 6.75 -47.09 -27.61
C LYS A 150 5.24 -47.18 -27.35
N CYS A 151 4.54 -48.09 -28.01
CA CYS A 151 3.12 -48.35 -27.74
C CYS A 151 2.90 -48.76 -26.28
N THR A 152 3.69 -49.69 -25.74
CA THR A 152 3.56 -50.12 -24.35
C THR A 152 3.95 -49.04 -23.35
N ASP A 153 4.96 -48.22 -23.62
CA ASP A 153 5.44 -47.20 -22.69
C ASP A 153 4.52 -45.98 -22.64
N ILE A 154 4.05 -45.50 -23.80
CA ILE A 154 3.01 -44.46 -23.86
C ILE A 154 1.70 -45.03 -23.29
N GLY A 155 1.40 -46.30 -23.58
CA GLY A 155 0.23 -46.97 -23.05
C GLY A 155 0.23 -47.11 -21.53
N LYS A 156 1.40 -47.30 -20.89
CA LYS A 156 1.54 -47.24 -19.42
C LYS A 156 1.27 -45.83 -18.88
N ARG A 157 1.77 -44.78 -19.56
CA ARG A 157 1.58 -43.38 -19.14
C ARG A 157 0.11 -42.94 -19.26
N ILE A 158 -0.56 -43.35 -20.34
CA ILE A 158 -1.98 -43.07 -20.60
C ILE A 158 -2.89 -43.97 -19.74
N GLY A 159 -2.46 -45.17 -19.40
CA GLY A 159 -3.22 -46.15 -18.61
C GLY A 159 -3.97 -47.19 -19.45
N THR A 160 -3.59 -47.37 -20.72
CA THR A 160 -4.09 -48.42 -21.62
C THR A 160 -3.32 -49.74 -21.50
N HIS A 161 -2.18 -49.74 -20.79
CA HIS A 161 -1.41 -50.93 -20.43
C HIS A 161 -1.16 -50.97 -18.92
N CYS A 162 -1.23 -52.15 -18.30
CA CYS A 162 -0.85 -52.32 -16.90
C CYS A 162 0.66 -52.09 -16.70
N ALA A 163 1.08 -51.77 -15.47
CA ALA A 163 2.50 -51.52 -15.13
C ALA A 163 3.44 -52.67 -15.57
N ASN A 164 2.91 -53.88 -15.65
CA ASN A 164 3.62 -55.11 -16.03
C ASN A 164 3.78 -55.26 -17.56
N GLY A 165 3.25 -54.33 -18.38
CA GLY A 165 3.38 -54.29 -19.84
C GLY A 165 2.57 -55.33 -20.63
N LEU A 166 2.19 -56.44 -20.01
CA LEU A 166 1.64 -57.64 -20.65
C LEU A 166 0.10 -57.69 -20.73
N ALA A 167 -0.60 -57.00 -19.82
CA ALA A 167 -2.06 -56.97 -19.80
C ALA A 167 -2.60 -55.70 -20.49
N ARG A 168 -3.51 -55.90 -21.45
CA ARG A 168 -4.20 -54.80 -22.13
C ARG A 168 -5.23 -54.21 -21.18
N GLY A 169 -5.03 -52.94 -20.84
CA GLY A 169 -5.95 -52.16 -20.02
C GLY A 169 -7.18 -51.69 -20.81
N PRO A 170 -7.99 -50.80 -20.23
CA PRO A 170 -9.16 -50.25 -20.89
C PRO A 170 -8.77 -49.49 -22.18
N PRO A 171 -9.67 -49.40 -23.18
CA PRO A 171 -9.37 -48.72 -24.44
C PRO A 171 -8.98 -47.25 -24.23
N ALA A 172 -8.04 -46.73 -25.03
CA ALA A 172 -7.56 -45.35 -24.95
C ALA A 172 -8.70 -44.32 -24.92
N ARG A 173 -9.79 -44.61 -25.62
CA ARG A 173 -10.99 -43.76 -25.70
C ARG A 173 -11.66 -43.48 -24.36
N THR A 174 -11.49 -44.31 -23.34
CA THR A 174 -12.11 -44.10 -22.01
C THR A 174 -11.13 -43.54 -20.98
N VAL A 175 -9.86 -43.95 -21.03
CA VAL A 175 -8.84 -43.56 -20.05
C VAL A 175 -8.24 -42.19 -20.36
N VAL A 176 -8.02 -41.87 -21.64
CA VAL A 176 -7.44 -40.58 -22.07
C VAL A 176 -8.30 -39.39 -21.60
N PRO A 177 -9.64 -39.37 -21.79
CA PRO A 177 -10.47 -38.28 -21.28
C PRO A 177 -10.39 -38.12 -19.76
N GLN A 178 -10.28 -39.23 -19.00
CA GLN A 178 -10.19 -39.17 -17.54
C GLN A 178 -8.84 -38.57 -17.09
N LYS A 179 -7.74 -38.96 -17.73
CA LYS A 179 -6.42 -38.38 -17.45
C LYS A 179 -6.35 -36.91 -17.83
N LEU A 180 -6.92 -36.52 -18.96
CA LEU A 180 -7.02 -35.11 -19.36
C LEU A 180 -7.87 -34.29 -18.39
N LYS A 181 -8.99 -34.85 -17.87
CA LYS A 181 -9.77 -34.21 -16.80
C LYS A 181 -8.93 -34.00 -15.53
N GLY A 182 -8.13 -34.99 -15.14
CA GLY A 182 -7.20 -34.88 -14.02
C GLY A 182 -6.16 -33.77 -14.22
N ILE A 183 -5.52 -33.72 -15.39
CA ILE A 183 -4.55 -32.67 -15.74
C ILE A 183 -5.19 -31.29 -15.74
N VAL A 184 -6.43 -31.15 -16.22
CA VAL A 184 -7.16 -29.87 -16.18
C VAL A 184 -7.50 -29.47 -14.75
N ALA A 185 -7.84 -30.42 -13.88
CA ALA A 185 -8.09 -30.15 -12.47
C ALA A 185 -6.81 -29.65 -11.77
N GLU A 186 -5.68 -30.33 -11.96
CA GLU A 186 -4.37 -29.91 -11.44
C GLU A 186 -3.95 -28.55 -12.00
N ALA A 187 -4.20 -28.29 -13.29
CA ALA A 187 -3.92 -27.00 -13.90
C ALA A 187 -4.80 -25.87 -13.36
N THR A 188 -6.07 -26.17 -13.05
CA THR A 188 -7.00 -25.22 -12.41
C THR A 188 -6.51 -24.88 -11.01
N GLU A 189 -6.05 -25.87 -10.25
CA GLU A 189 -5.46 -25.66 -8.94
C GLU A 189 -4.18 -24.81 -9.03
N ALA A 190 -3.26 -25.14 -9.94
CA ALA A 190 -2.05 -24.37 -10.17
C ALA A 190 -2.35 -22.91 -10.59
N ALA A 191 -3.37 -22.70 -11.43
CA ALA A 191 -3.85 -21.38 -11.83
C ALA A 191 -4.37 -20.58 -10.63
N ASN A 192 -5.20 -21.20 -9.78
CA ASN A 192 -5.75 -20.56 -8.58
C ASN A 192 -4.67 -20.23 -7.55
N ILE A 193 -3.72 -21.15 -7.32
CA ILE A 193 -2.58 -20.90 -6.43
C ILE A 193 -1.76 -19.72 -6.95
N LYS A 194 -1.49 -19.65 -8.26
CA LYS A 194 -0.69 -18.54 -8.80
C LYS A 194 -1.46 -17.22 -8.77
N ALA A 195 -2.75 -17.23 -9.10
CA ALA A 195 -3.60 -16.04 -9.04
C ALA A 195 -3.68 -15.49 -7.61
N THR A 196 -3.88 -16.35 -6.62
CA THR A 196 -3.93 -15.94 -5.20
C THR A 196 -2.59 -15.41 -4.71
N GLN A 197 -1.47 -16.02 -5.09
CA GLN A 197 -0.13 -15.50 -4.79
C GLN A 197 0.09 -14.11 -5.38
N VAL A 198 -0.22 -13.92 -6.67
CA VAL A 198 -0.02 -12.64 -7.35
C VAL A 198 -0.92 -11.57 -6.74
N ALA A 199 -2.19 -11.89 -6.48
CA ALA A 199 -3.10 -10.97 -5.81
C ALA A 199 -2.59 -10.58 -4.41
N ALA A 200 -2.05 -11.52 -3.63
CA ALA A 200 -1.47 -11.23 -2.32
C ALA A 200 -0.22 -10.34 -2.45
N THR A 201 0.65 -10.58 -3.43
CA THR A 201 1.85 -9.76 -3.64
C THR A 201 1.51 -8.34 -4.06
N GLU A 202 0.51 -8.14 -4.92
CA GLU A 202 0.09 -6.80 -5.32
C GLU A 202 -0.59 -6.05 -4.17
N LYS A 203 -1.44 -6.73 -3.39
CA LYS A 203 -2.03 -6.15 -2.18
C LYS A 203 -0.96 -5.69 -1.20
N LEU A 204 0.06 -6.52 -0.97
CA LEU A 204 1.19 -6.18 -0.10
C LEU A 204 2.01 -5.01 -0.67
N ALA A 205 2.24 -4.95 -1.98
CA ALA A 205 2.91 -3.82 -2.62
C ALA A 205 2.13 -2.51 -2.44
N ILE A 206 0.80 -2.55 -2.54
CA ILE A 206 -0.06 -1.38 -2.29
C ILE A 206 0.00 -0.98 -0.80
N GLU A 207 -0.07 -1.92 0.12
CA GLU A 207 0.05 -1.63 1.56
C GLU A 207 1.38 -0.97 1.91
N THR A 208 2.49 -1.54 1.43
CA THR A 208 3.84 -1.01 1.70
C THR A 208 4.08 0.35 1.05
N THR A 209 3.56 0.59 -0.16
CA THR A 209 3.65 1.90 -0.81
C THR A 209 2.84 2.96 -0.05
N GLN A 210 1.61 2.64 0.38
CA GLN A 210 0.80 3.55 1.18
C GLN A 210 1.46 3.86 2.54
N GLN A 211 2.02 2.86 3.21
CA GLN A 211 2.78 3.07 4.45
C GLN A 211 3.97 4.01 4.24
N LYS A 212 4.78 3.79 3.21
CA LYS A 212 5.91 4.68 2.89
C LYS A 212 5.49 6.12 2.60
N VAL A 213 4.42 6.31 1.83
CA VAL A 213 3.88 7.65 1.54
C VAL A 213 3.48 8.36 2.84
N ILE A 214 2.84 7.65 3.76
CA ILE A 214 2.40 8.18 5.05
C ILE A 214 3.59 8.47 5.97
N GLU A 215 4.60 7.60 6.00
CA GLU A 215 5.86 7.83 6.73
C GLU A 215 6.57 9.09 6.24
N VAL A 216 6.74 9.24 4.91
CA VAL A 216 7.37 10.43 4.32
C VAL A 216 6.59 11.70 4.66
N ALA A 217 5.27 11.68 4.52
CA ALA A 217 4.42 12.82 4.88
C ALA A 217 4.56 13.17 6.37
N SER A 218 4.63 12.16 7.25
CA SER A 218 4.80 12.35 8.69
C SER A 218 6.17 12.93 9.06
N TYR A 219 7.24 12.51 8.39
CA TYR A 219 8.59 13.02 8.60
C TYR A 219 8.68 14.51 8.25
N ASN A 220 8.08 14.91 7.13
CA ASN A 220 8.03 16.30 6.71
C ASN A 220 7.32 17.19 7.75
N LEU A 221 6.19 16.74 8.30
CA LEU A 221 5.49 17.46 9.38
C LEU A 221 6.35 17.58 10.65
N TYR A 222 7.04 16.50 11.02
CA TYR A 222 7.92 16.51 12.20
C TYR A 222 9.12 17.44 12.02
N SER A 223 9.68 17.50 10.81
CA SER A 223 10.77 18.42 10.49
C SER A 223 10.34 19.88 10.63
N ALA A 224 9.16 20.25 10.12
CA ALA A 224 8.61 21.60 10.25
C ALA A 224 8.38 22.00 11.72
N ILE A 225 7.86 21.08 12.54
CA ILE A 225 7.71 21.29 13.98
C ILE A 225 9.08 21.45 14.66
N GLY A 226 10.06 20.61 14.28
CA GLY A 226 11.43 20.68 14.77
C GLY A 226 12.09 22.03 14.50
N TYR A 227 11.96 22.57 13.29
CA TYR A 227 12.48 23.90 12.95
C TYR A 227 11.80 25.01 13.74
N SER A 228 10.48 24.92 13.97
CA SER A 228 9.74 25.89 14.79
C SER A 228 10.26 25.90 16.25
N ILE A 229 10.45 24.72 16.85
CA ILE A 229 10.98 24.59 18.21
C ILE A 229 12.42 25.11 18.29
N LEU A 230 13.27 24.75 17.31
CA LEU A 230 14.65 25.22 17.24
C LEU A 230 14.71 26.76 17.17
N ALA A 231 13.85 27.37 16.34
CA ALA A 231 13.77 28.83 16.22
C ALA A 231 13.37 29.49 17.55
N ILE A 232 12.38 28.93 18.27
CA ILE A 232 11.98 29.42 19.60
C ILE A 232 13.16 29.33 20.59
N LEU A 233 13.88 28.21 20.62
CA LEU A 233 15.03 28.03 21.52
C LEU A 233 16.16 29.04 21.24
N ILE A 234 16.44 29.34 19.96
CA ILE A 234 17.44 30.34 19.57
C ILE A 234 17.04 31.74 20.07
N ILE A 235 15.77 32.14 19.90
CA ILE A 235 15.27 33.43 20.37
C ILE A 235 15.39 33.54 21.89
N VAL A 236 15.00 32.50 22.63
CA VAL A 236 15.12 32.46 24.10
C VAL A 236 16.57 32.55 24.54
N LEU A 237 17.49 31.84 23.88
CA LEU A 237 18.94 31.92 24.18
C LEU A 237 19.50 33.33 23.99
N ILE A 238 19.15 34.01 22.89
CA ILE A 238 19.57 35.40 22.64
C ILE A 238 19.06 36.32 23.75
N MET A 239 17.79 36.18 24.13
CA MET A 239 17.19 36.97 25.23
C MET A 239 17.93 36.77 26.55
N VAL A 240 18.31 35.53 26.88
CA VAL A 240 19.08 35.20 28.08
C VAL A 240 20.48 35.82 28.04
N ILE A 241 21.18 35.74 26.90
CA ILE A 241 22.52 36.33 26.74
C ILE A 241 22.46 37.85 26.91
N ILE A 242 21.54 38.53 26.23
CA ILE A 242 21.36 39.99 26.34
C ILE A 242 21.01 40.36 27.78
N TYR A 243 20.09 39.62 28.41
CA TYR A 243 19.71 39.82 29.81
C TYR A 243 20.92 39.71 30.75
N LEU A 244 21.76 38.69 30.58
CA LEU A 244 22.96 38.49 31.39
C LEU A 244 23.97 39.63 31.18
N ILE A 245 24.19 40.09 29.95
CA ILE A 245 25.07 41.24 29.66
C ILE A 245 24.54 42.51 30.34
N LEU A 246 23.25 42.81 30.20
CA LEU A 246 22.62 43.98 30.82
C LEU A 246 22.69 43.91 32.34
N ARG A 247 22.42 42.74 32.93
CA ARG A 247 22.51 42.52 34.37
C ARG A 247 23.94 42.71 34.88
N TYR A 248 24.92 42.19 34.14
CA TYR A 248 26.34 42.37 34.47
C TYR A 248 26.75 43.84 34.41
N ARG A 249 26.34 44.59 33.37
CA ARG A 249 26.61 46.03 33.26
C ARG A 249 25.98 46.84 34.39
N ARG A 250 24.71 46.55 34.76
CA ARG A 250 24.04 47.21 35.90
C ARG A 250 24.81 46.97 37.20
N LYS A 251 25.19 45.72 37.51
CA LYS A 251 25.98 45.41 38.72
C LYS A 251 27.32 46.13 38.73
N LYS A 252 28.04 46.18 37.60
CA LYS A 252 29.32 46.91 37.50
C LYS A 252 29.14 48.42 37.71
N LYS A 253 28.09 49.02 37.16
CA LYS A 253 27.78 50.44 37.35
C LYS A 253 27.48 50.76 38.83
N MET A 254 26.73 49.90 39.53
CA MET A 254 26.44 50.08 40.96
C MET A 254 27.70 49.97 41.84
N LYS A 255 28.59 49.01 41.55
CA LYS A 255 29.87 48.89 42.27
C LYS A 255 30.76 50.13 42.12
N LYS A 256 30.83 50.70 40.91
CA LYS A 256 31.56 51.96 40.68
C LYS A 256 30.97 53.13 41.47
N LYS A 257 29.64 53.26 41.50
CA LYS A 257 28.98 54.33 42.27
C LYS A 257 29.29 54.27 43.77
N LEU A 258 29.32 53.07 44.36
CA LEU A 258 29.68 52.89 45.77
C LEU A 258 31.11 53.32 46.09
N GLN A 259 32.06 53.11 45.16
CA GLN A 259 33.44 53.57 45.34
C GLN A 259 33.55 55.10 45.30
N TYR A 260 32.82 55.77 44.41
CA TYR A 260 32.82 57.24 44.34
C TYR A 260 32.19 57.90 45.57
N ILE A 261 31.14 57.31 46.15
CA ILE A 261 30.53 57.84 47.39
C ILE A 261 31.53 57.80 48.54
N LYS A 262 32.27 56.70 48.69
CA LYS A 262 33.29 56.57 49.74
C LYS A 262 34.44 57.57 49.63
N LEU A 263 34.85 57.95 48.41
CA LEU A 263 35.92 58.92 48.19
C LEU A 263 35.53 60.38 48.46
N LEU A 264 34.24 60.68 48.56
CA LEU A 264 33.72 62.04 48.85
C LEU A 264 33.48 62.26 50.35
N GLU A 265 33.57 61.21 51.15
CA GLU A 265 33.29 61.23 52.59
C GLU A 265 34.58 61.31 53.44
N GLU A 266 35.75 61.18 52.79
CA GLU A 266 37.07 61.56 53.31
C GLU A 266 37.45 62.98 52.87
#